data_AF-W1XZI7-F1
#
_entry.id   AF-W1XZI7-F1
#
_cell.length_a   1.000
_cell.length_b   1.000
_cell.length_c   1.000
_cell.angle_alpha   90.00
_cell.angle_beta   90.00
_cell.angle_gamma   90.00
#
_symmetry.space_group_name_H-M   'P 1'
#
loop_
_entity.id
_entity.type
_entity.pdbx_description
1 polymer ?
#
loop_
_entity_poly.entity_id
_entity_poly.type
_entity_poly.pdbx_seq_one_letter_code
_entity_poly.pdbx_strand_id
1 'polypeptide(L)' 'YKIDPDLLRAISWKESRYRVNAIGINPVTGYGSGLMQVDSQHFNELDRYGIKPEHLTTDPCMNIYTGAYYLAIAFKKW' A
#
# COMPACT_ATOMS: atom_id res chain seq x y z
N TYR A 1 -9.29 -10.08 -4.31
CA TYR A 1 -8.18 -10.39 -5.23
C TYR A 1 -7.69 -11.85 -5.22
N LYS A 2 -8.26 -12.76 -4.40
CA LYS A 2 -7.74 -14.14 -4.23
C LYS A 2 -6.23 -14.19 -3.94
N ILE A 3 -5.71 -13.17 -3.26
CA ILE A 3 -4.33 -13.14 -2.77
C ILE A 3 -4.34 -13.82 -1.41
N ASP A 4 -3.37 -14.69 -1.18
CA ASP A 4 -3.21 -15.37 0.10
C ASP A 4 -3.06 -14.34 1.25
N PRO A 5 -3.88 -14.40 2.31
CA PRO A 5 -3.75 -13.48 3.42
C PRO A 5 -2.38 -13.54 4.12
N ASP A 6 -1.70 -14.69 4.13
CA ASP A 6 -0.34 -14.81 4.67
C ASP A 6 0.68 -14.06 3.83
N LEU A 7 0.49 -13.99 2.51
CA LEU A 7 1.33 -13.16 1.66
C LEU A 7 1.16 -11.67 2.00
N LEU A 8 -0.08 -11.20 2.20
CA LEU A 8 -0.32 -9.81 2.62
C LEU A 8 0.30 -9.52 3.99
N ARG A 9 0.20 -10.45 4.94
CA ARG A 9 0.85 -10.35 6.25
C ARG A 9 2.37 -10.27 6.13
N ALA A 10 2.97 -11.10 5.29
CA ALA A 10 4.41 -11.14 5.07
C ALA A 10 4.92 -9.84 4.42
N ILE A 11 4.20 -9.31 3.43
CA ILE A 11 4.52 -8.03 2.79
C ILE A 11 4.44 -6.92 3.83
N SER A 12 3.33 -6.82 4.57
CA SER A 12 3.19 -5.74 5.57
C SER A 12 4.28 -5.79 6.65
N TRP A 13 4.68 -6.99 7.08
CA TRP A 13 5.83 -7.15 7.97
C TRP A 13 7.14 -6.68 7.34
N LYS A 14 7.39 -7.07 6.09
CA LYS A 14 8.61 -6.72 5.36
C LYS A 14 8.72 -5.22 5.13
N GLU A 15 7.62 -4.59 4.74
CA GLU A 15 7.55 -3.19 4.33
C GLU A 15 7.55 -2.21 5.50
N SER A 16 6.81 -2.49 6.57
CA SER A 16 6.62 -1.53 7.67
C SER A 16 6.85 -2.09 9.07
N ARG A 17 7.10 -3.40 9.21
CA ARG A 17 7.06 -4.11 10.49
C ARG A 17 5.74 -3.89 11.24
N TYR A 18 4.63 -3.89 10.49
CA TYR A 18 3.27 -3.61 10.98
C TYR A 18 3.05 -2.21 11.58
N ARG A 19 3.87 -1.21 11.19
CA ARG A 19 3.69 0.18 11.62
C ARG A 19 2.70 0.90 10.68
N VAL A 20 1.51 1.20 11.19
CA VAL A 20 0.41 1.79 10.40
C VAL A 20 0.77 3.17 9.83
N ASN A 21 1.52 3.97 10.57
CA ASN A 21 1.92 5.32 10.18
C ASN A 21 3.32 5.38 9.54
N ALA A 22 3.86 4.25 9.06
CA ALA A 22 5.17 4.21 8.45
C ALA A 22 5.21 5.04 7.15
N ILE A 23 6.22 5.90 7.01
CA ILE A 23 6.56 6.59 5.77
C ILE A 23 7.93 6.09 5.34
N GLY A 24 8.01 5.41 4.20
CA GLY A 24 9.25 4.90 3.63
C GLY A 24 9.84 5.87 2.63
N ILE A 25 11.16 6.06 2.69
CA ILE A 25 11.88 6.94 1.78
C ILE A 25 12.25 6.15 0.52
N ASN A 26 11.80 6.62 -0.64
CA ASN A 26 12.18 6.04 -1.92
C ASN A 26 13.44 6.77 -2.46
N PRO A 27 14.53 6.08 -2.87
CA PRO A 27 15.80 6.73 -3.22
C PRO A 27 15.74 7.60 -4.48
N VAL A 28 14.73 7.38 -5.34
CA VAL A 28 14.60 8.06 -6.63
C VAL A 28 13.53 9.14 -6.55
N THR A 29 12.27 8.75 -6.42
CA THR A 29 11.13 9.68 -6.30
C THR A 29 9.99 9.05 -5.52
N GLY A 30 9.22 9.90 -4.82
CA GLY A 30 8.06 9.47 -4.04
C GLY A 30 8.41 8.90 -2.66
N TYR A 31 7.41 8.32 -2.02
CA TYR A 31 7.52 7.66 -0.72
C TYR A 31 6.44 6.58 -0.57
N GLY A 32 6.73 5.58 0.25
CA GLY A 32 5.78 4.53 0.62
C GLY A 32 4.94 4.96 1.82
N SER A 33 3.65 4.62 1.82
CA SER A 33 2.72 4.96 2.91
C SER A 33 2.14 3.73 3.60
N GLY A 34 2.24 3.72 4.93
CA GLY A 34 1.59 2.81 5.85
C GLY A 34 2.03 1.35 5.77
N LEU A 35 1.12 0.45 6.17
CA LEU A 35 1.40 -0.97 6.40
C LEU A 35 2.05 -1.68 5.20
N MET A 36 1.53 -1.42 4.01
CA MET A 36 1.92 -2.03 2.73
C MET A 36 2.86 -1.14 1.92
N GLN A 37 3.27 0.02 2.47
CA GLN A 37 4.11 1.01 1.78
C GLN A 37 3.60 1.37 0.38
N VAL A 38 2.30 1.70 0.27
CA VAL A 38 1.68 2.13 -1.00
C VAL A 38 2.39 3.37 -1.51
N ASP A 39 2.90 3.31 -2.75
CA ASP A 39 3.71 4.39 -3.32
C ASP A 39 2.88 5.64 -3.64
N SER A 40 3.39 6.80 -3.22
CA SER A 40 2.84 8.14 -3.49
C SER A 40 2.55 8.46 -4.96
N GLN A 41 3.22 7.79 -5.91
CA GLN A 41 2.97 7.96 -7.34
C GLN A 41 1.54 7.55 -7.74
N HIS A 42 0.90 6.70 -6.94
CA HIS A 42 -0.47 6.24 -7.17
C HIS A 42 -1.54 7.22 -6.64
N PHE A 43 -1.18 8.27 -5.91
CA PHE A 43 -2.15 9.10 -5.21
C PHE A 43 -3.12 9.84 -6.13
N ASN A 44 -2.66 10.27 -7.30
CA ASN A 44 -3.53 10.90 -8.29
C ASN A 44 -4.61 9.94 -8.82
N GLU A 45 -4.31 8.64 -8.91
CA GLU A 45 -5.31 7.63 -9.26
C GLU A 45 -6.24 7.36 -8.08
N LEU A 46 -5.68 7.19 -6.88
CA LEU A 46 -6.42 6.86 -5.66
C LEU A 46 -7.41 7.94 -5.24
N ASP A 47 -7.11 9.22 -5.51
CA ASP A 47 -8.03 10.33 -5.27
C ASP A 47 -9.34 10.18 -6.05
N ARG A 48 -9.31 9.55 -7.23
CA ARG A 48 -10.52 9.25 -8.03
C ARG A 48 -11.45 8.24 -7.34
N TYR A 49 -10.94 7.48 -6.39
CA TYR A 49 -11.72 6.56 -5.55
C TYR A 49 -12.04 7.16 -4.17
N GLY A 50 -11.68 8.44 -3.93
CA GLY A 50 -11.82 9.11 -2.63
C GLY A 50 -10.80 8.68 -1.59
N ILE A 51 -9.73 7.99 -1.99
CA ILE A 51 -8.66 7.53 -1.09
C ILE A 51 -7.57 8.60 -1.04
N LYS A 52 -7.52 9.34 0.06
CA LYS A 52 -6.52 10.38 0.30
C LYS A 52 -5.27 9.79 0.99
N PRO A 53 -4.09 10.44 0.85
CA PRO A 53 -2.84 9.96 1.44
C PRO A 53 -2.94 9.70 2.96
N GLU A 54 -3.71 10.53 3.67
CA GLU A 54 -3.88 10.41 5.13
C GLU A 54 -4.58 9.10 5.51
N HIS A 55 -5.53 8.63 4.69
CA HIS A 55 -6.19 7.35 4.93
C HIS A 55 -5.17 6.20 4.91
N LEU A 56 -4.13 6.28 4.09
CA LEU A 56 -3.13 5.22 3.97
C LEU A 56 -2.20 5.12 5.19
N THR A 57 -2.15 6.14 6.06
CA THR A 57 -1.32 6.14 7.27
C THR A 57 -2.12 6.13 8.56
N THR A 58 -3.44 6.25 8.48
CA THR A 58 -4.36 6.28 9.62
C THR A 58 -5.38 5.14 9.62
N ASP A 59 -5.74 4.61 8.45
CA ASP A 59 -6.64 3.46 8.29
C ASP A 59 -5.86 2.23 7.79
N PRO A 60 -5.56 1.26 8.68
CA PRO A 60 -4.82 0.06 8.30
C PRO A 60 -5.58 -0.83 7.31
N CYS A 61 -6.92 -0.86 7.37
CA CYS A 61 -7.72 -1.67 6.47
C CYS A 61 -7.71 -1.08 5.07
N MET A 62 -7.88 0.24 4.96
CA MET A 62 -7.76 0.97 3.69
C MET A 62 -6.38 0.76 3.07
N ASN A 63 -5.31 0.84 3.88
CA ASN A 63 -3.94 0.61 3.41
C ASN A 63 -3.74 -0.81 2.88
N ILE A 64 -4.16 -1.84 3.62
CA ILE A 64 -4.06 -3.24 3.19
C ILE A 64 -4.87 -3.48 1.92
N TYR A 65 -6.10 -2.96 1.85
CA TYR A 65 -6.96 -3.10 0.68
C TYR A 65 -6.35 -2.46 -0.56
N THR A 66 -5.78 -1.26 -0.40
CA THR A 66 -5.10 -0.52 -1.47
C THR A 66 -3.82 -1.24 -1.94
N GLY A 67 -3.01 -1.74 -1.00
CA GLY A 67 -1.84 -2.56 -1.33
C GLY A 67 -2.22 -3.83 -2.09
N ALA A 68 -3.29 -4.52 -1.65
CA ALA A 68 -3.78 -5.72 -2.32
C ALA A 68 -4.34 -5.43 -3.73
N TYR A 69 -4.94 -4.25 -3.94
CA TYR A 69 -5.39 -3.80 -5.26
C TYR A 69 -4.21 -3.67 -6.24
N TYR A 70 -3.15 -2.97 -5.86
CA TYR A 70 -1.98 -2.81 -6.73
C TYR A 70 -1.20 -4.11 -6.94
N LEU A 71 -1.12 -4.98 -5.92
CA LEU A 71 -0.60 -6.35 -6.09
C LEU A 71 -1.40 -7.14 -7.12
N ALA A 72 -2.73 -7.05 -7.10
CA ALA A 72 -3.58 -7.75 -8.06
C ALA A 72 -3.39 -7.25 -9.50
N ILE A 73 -3.20 -5.94 -9.69
CA ILE A 73 -2.84 -5.37 -11.00
C ILE A 73 -1.49 -5.89 -11.46
N ALA A 74 -0.50 -5.88 -10.56
CA ALA A 74 0.84 -6.36 -10.86
C ALA A 74 0.82 -7.84 -11.26
N PHE A 75 0.12 -8.70 -10.53
CA PHE A 75 0.01 -10.13 -10.86
C PHE A 75 -0.71 -10.40 -12.18
N LYS A 76 -1.65 -9.55 -12.61
CA LYS A 76 -2.29 -9.71 -13.93
C LYS A 76 -1.38 -9.34 -15.11
N LYS A 77 -0.31 -8.60 -14.86
CA LYS A 77 0.67 -8.22 -15.88
C LYS A 77 1.59 -9.40 -16.24
N TRP A 78 1.59 -10.46 -15.44
CA TRP A 78 2.37 -11.68 -15.60
C TRP A 78 1.44 -12.88 -15.79
#